data_AF-A0A9P0JVA0-F1
#
_entry.id   AF-A0A9P0JVA0-F1
#
_cell.length_a   1.000
_cell.length_b   1.000
_cell.length_c   1.000
_cell.angle_alpha   90.00
_cell.angle_beta   90.00
_cell.angle_gamma   90.00
#
_symmetry.space_group_name_H-M   'P 1'
#
loop_
_entity.id
_entity.type
_entity.pdbx_description
1 polymer ?
#
loop_
_entity_poly.entity_id
_entity_poly.type
_entity_poly.pdbx_seq_one_letter_code
_entity_poly.pdbx_strand_id
1 'polypeptide(L)'
;MREYEVGRQLRERYNEFLGDLYYPEIVDARSSDLDRTKMSLELVLAGLFPPTGFQTWNPKLPAWQPIPCHYLPINQDMELVGFGCPSYKEELNRVIASEEVKAEFEKYRHIIDYLAENTGQNYTSFIDTVILHLSLTAQAEFGLKLPKWTDAVYPIITEELTIKGYLTGASTDLLKRLGAGYLAKKIIQDTQEKINEEPSKHSKKVYLYSGHEQTVAYLLSFLGIYEPPHIPAYGSHIILEIHEKDGEYGVKVLYQDDSPRLHNYITLPGCEEFCPLDKFMEMHKGLLPADTSECGYE
;
A
#
# COMPACT_ATOMS: atom_id res chain seq x y z
N MET A 1 4.52 10.92 -14.28
CA MET A 1 6.00 11.02 -14.12
C MET A 1 6.48 10.28 -12.88
N ARG A 2 5.93 10.54 -11.68
CA ARG A 2 6.38 9.88 -10.45
C ARG A 2 6.33 8.34 -10.52
N GLU A 3 5.20 7.78 -10.92
CA GLU A 3 5.04 6.32 -11.05
C GLU A 3 5.92 5.68 -12.13
N TYR A 4 6.18 6.40 -13.23
CA TYR A 4 7.12 5.93 -14.25
C TYR A 4 8.55 5.86 -13.69
N GLU A 5 8.91 6.83 -12.84
CA GLU A 5 10.20 6.85 -12.17
C GLU A 5 10.32 5.72 -11.15
N VAL A 6 9.25 5.37 -10.42
CA VAL A 6 9.22 4.15 -9.57
C VAL A 6 9.54 2.92 -10.42
N GLY A 7 8.88 2.77 -11.57
CA GLY A 7 9.17 1.68 -12.52
C GLY A 7 10.64 1.63 -12.95
N ARG A 8 11.22 2.79 -13.25
CA ARG A 8 12.64 2.91 -13.60
C ARG A 8 13.58 2.53 -12.46
N GLN A 9 13.30 2.98 -11.24
CA GLN A 9 14.11 2.64 -10.06
C GLN A 9 14.07 1.14 -9.77
N LEU A 10 12.88 0.52 -9.88
CA LEU A 10 12.72 -0.93 -9.78
C LEU A 10 13.49 -1.64 -10.91
N ARG A 11 13.48 -1.11 -12.13
CA ARG A 11 14.29 -1.64 -13.25
C ARG A 11 15.77 -1.57 -12.94
N GLU A 12 16.26 -0.44 -12.44
CA GLU A 12 17.66 -0.26 -12.08
C GLU A 12 18.08 -1.24 -10.96
N ARG A 13 17.22 -1.43 -9.96
CA ARG A 13 17.48 -2.34 -8.83
C ARG A 13 17.46 -3.82 -9.23
N TYR A 14 16.52 -4.23 -10.08
CA TYR A 14 16.27 -5.64 -10.41
C TYR A 14 16.64 -6.02 -11.84
N ASN A 15 17.46 -5.22 -12.54
CA ASN A 15 17.79 -5.43 -13.95
C ASN A 15 18.30 -6.85 -14.23
N GLU A 16 19.28 -7.31 -13.45
CA GLU A 16 19.87 -8.65 -13.60
C GLU A 16 18.86 -9.76 -13.29
N PHE A 17 18.05 -9.57 -12.23
CA PHE A 17 17.06 -10.55 -11.81
C PHE A 17 15.93 -10.71 -12.83
N LEU A 18 15.41 -9.61 -13.37
CA LEU A 18 14.31 -9.62 -14.34
C LEU A 18 14.78 -10.04 -15.74
N GLY A 19 15.99 -9.62 -16.15
CA GLY A 19 16.54 -9.84 -17.49
C GLY A 19 16.12 -8.75 -18.49
N ASP A 20 16.66 -8.82 -19.71
CA ASP A 20 16.50 -7.76 -20.73
C ASP A 20 15.15 -7.78 -21.47
N LEU A 21 14.44 -8.89 -21.41
CA LEU A 21 13.19 -9.12 -22.13
C LEU A 21 12.03 -9.31 -21.16
N TYR A 22 10.89 -8.75 -21.51
CA TYR A 22 9.62 -9.00 -20.83
C TYR A 22 9.07 -10.38 -21.25
N TYR A 23 8.58 -11.15 -20.27
CA TYR A 23 7.80 -12.35 -20.52
C TYR A 23 6.49 -12.27 -19.71
N PRO A 24 5.32 -12.58 -20.28
CA PRO A 24 4.05 -12.50 -19.55
C PRO A 24 4.05 -13.27 -18.22
N GLU A 25 4.81 -14.35 -18.14
CA GLU A 25 4.86 -15.23 -16.99
C GLU A 25 5.68 -14.64 -15.82
N ILE A 26 6.66 -13.76 -16.07
CA ILE A 26 7.59 -13.27 -15.04
C ILE A 26 7.00 -12.16 -14.14
N VAL A 27 5.88 -11.55 -14.52
CA VAL A 27 5.22 -10.49 -13.74
C VAL A 27 3.74 -10.77 -13.56
N ASP A 28 3.22 -10.53 -12.37
CA ASP A 28 1.80 -10.37 -12.10
C ASP A 28 1.57 -8.94 -11.66
N ALA A 29 0.67 -8.23 -12.34
CA ALA A 29 0.39 -6.84 -12.09
C ALA A 29 -1.09 -6.68 -11.77
N ARG A 30 -1.38 -6.31 -10.52
CA ARG A 30 -2.73 -6.14 -10.00
C ARG A 30 -2.94 -4.73 -9.46
N SER A 31 -4.05 -4.12 -9.81
CA SER A 31 -4.50 -2.83 -9.30
C SER A 31 -5.86 -2.98 -8.62
N SER A 32 -6.19 -2.06 -7.72
CA SER A 32 -7.60 -1.86 -7.35
C SER A 32 -8.38 -1.25 -8.52
N ASP A 33 -9.71 -1.38 -8.50
CA ASP A 33 -10.60 -0.93 -9.58
C ASP A 33 -10.88 0.58 -9.56
N LEU A 34 -9.82 1.41 -9.59
CA LEU A 34 -9.90 2.86 -9.71
C LEU A 34 -8.91 3.35 -10.78
N ASP A 35 -9.33 4.32 -11.59
CA ASP A 35 -8.53 4.78 -12.73
C ASP A 35 -7.14 5.25 -12.31
N ARG A 36 -7.03 5.93 -11.16
CA ARG A 36 -5.73 6.42 -10.66
C ARG A 36 -4.74 5.29 -10.38
N THR A 37 -5.19 4.16 -9.82
CA THR A 37 -4.30 3.04 -9.46
C THR A 37 -3.93 2.24 -10.70
N LYS A 38 -4.87 2.02 -11.62
CA LYS A 38 -4.61 1.38 -12.92
C LYS A 38 -3.59 2.18 -13.73
N MET A 39 -3.81 3.49 -13.87
CA MET A 39 -2.90 4.37 -14.59
C MET A 39 -1.51 4.45 -13.94
N SER A 40 -1.44 4.45 -12.60
CA SER A 40 -0.17 4.37 -11.88
C SER A 40 0.58 3.08 -12.19
N LEU A 41 -0.10 1.92 -12.13
CA LEU A 41 0.53 0.63 -12.42
C LEU A 41 1.04 0.53 -13.86
N GLU A 42 0.26 1.01 -14.84
CA GLU A 42 0.70 1.07 -16.24
C GLU A 42 1.96 1.94 -16.43
N LEU A 43 2.08 3.04 -15.68
CA LEU A 43 3.28 3.87 -15.69
C LEU A 43 4.48 3.15 -15.05
N VAL A 44 4.29 2.45 -13.93
CA VAL A 44 5.32 1.60 -13.31
C VAL A 44 5.78 0.52 -14.29
N LEU A 45 4.85 -0.18 -14.93
CA LEU A 45 5.13 -1.23 -15.92
C LEU A 45 5.91 -0.68 -17.12
N ALA A 46 5.54 0.50 -17.62
CA ALA A 46 6.27 1.16 -18.71
C ALA A 46 7.71 1.54 -18.33
N GLY A 47 7.95 1.93 -17.08
CA GLY A 47 9.31 2.19 -16.57
C GLY A 47 10.10 0.92 -16.27
N LEU A 48 9.40 -0.14 -15.84
CA LEU A 48 10.00 -1.42 -15.41
C LEU A 48 10.37 -2.33 -16.58
N PHE A 49 9.58 -2.32 -17.65
CA PHE A 49 9.75 -3.21 -18.81
C PHE A 49 9.75 -2.43 -20.14
N PRO A 50 10.72 -1.53 -20.36
CA PRO A 50 10.88 -0.91 -21.67
C PRO A 50 11.20 -1.99 -22.73
N PRO A 51 10.57 -1.97 -23.92
CA PRO A 51 10.80 -3.00 -24.93
C PRO A 51 12.20 -2.90 -25.54
N THR A 52 12.87 -4.04 -25.70
CA THR A 52 14.20 -4.13 -26.31
C THR A 52 14.19 -5.07 -27.52
N GLY A 53 15.04 -4.78 -28.52
CA GLY A 53 15.23 -5.63 -29.70
C GLY A 53 13.92 -5.97 -30.43
N PHE A 54 13.57 -7.25 -30.48
CA PHE A 54 12.37 -7.72 -31.17
C PHE A 54 11.05 -7.34 -30.46
N GLN A 55 11.09 -6.93 -29.19
CA GLN A 55 9.91 -6.48 -28.45
C GLN A 55 9.55 -5.02 -28.74
N THR A 56 10.44 -4.27 -29.41
CA THR A 56 10.14 -2.92 -29.89
C THR A 56 9.19 -2.98 -31.08
N TRP A 57 7.89 -3.13 -30.79
CA TRP A 57 6.83 -3.31 -31.78
C TRP A 57 6.54 -2.04 -32.61
N ASN A 58 6.84 -0.86 -32.06
CA ASN A 58 6.62 0.43 -32.72
C ASN A 58 7.85 1.35 -32.59
N PRO A 59 8.58 1.62 -33.70
CA PRO A 59 9.74 2.50 -33.67
C PRO A 59 9.47 3.95 -33.25
N LYS A 60 8.21 4.40 -33.33
CA LYS A 60 7.78 5.74 -32.87
C LYS A 60 7.44 5.77 -31.38
N LEU A 61 7.33 4.62 -30.73
CA LEU A 61 7.07 4.46 -29.29
C LEU A 61 8.10 3.48 -28.68
N PRO A 62 9.40 3.83 -28.70
CA PRO A 62 10.47 2.88 -28.38
C PRO A 62 10.54 2.49 -26.90
N ALA A 63 9.84 3.20 -26.01
CA ALA A 63 9.87 2.99 -24.56
C ALA A 63 8.54 2.47 -24.00
N TRP A 64 7.69 1.85 -24.83
CA TRP A 64 6.40 1.31 -24.38
C TRP A 64 6.02 0.01 -25.08
N GLN A 65 5.59 -0.97 -24.28
CA GLN A 65 4.92 -2.18 -24.72
C GLN A 65 3.70 -2.45 -23.83
N PRO A 66 2.63 -3.07 -24.35
CA PRO A 66 1.46 -3.39 -23.56
C PRO A 66 1.77 -4.52 -22.58
N ILE A 67 1.44 -4.33 -21.31
CA ILE A 67 1.55 -5.34 -20.25
C ILE A 67 0.20 -5.40 -19.53
N PRO A 68 -0.41 -6.58 -19.32
CA PRO A 68 -1.71 -6.67 -18.68
C PRO A 68 -1.71 -6.13 -17.24
N CYS A 69 -2.75 -5.34 -16.91
CA CYS A 69 -3.10 -4.96 -15.54
C CYS A 69 -4.41 -5.65 -15.15
N HIS A 70 -4.37 -6.47 -14.10
CA HIS A 70 -5.53 -7.16 -13.55
C HIS A 70 -6.17 -6.36 -12.41
N TYR A 71 -7.47 -6.50 -12.21
CA TYR A 71 -8.19 -5.90 -11.09
C TYR A 71 -9.47 -6.68 -10.80
N LEU A 72 -9.96 -6.58 -9.57
CA LEU A 72 -11.27 -7.06 -9.16
C LEU A 72 -12.18 -5.86 -8.90
N PRO A 73 -13.51 -5.99 -9.11
CA PRO A 73 -14.45 -4.96 -8.68
C PRO A 73 -14.20 -4.55 -7.23
N ILE A 74 -14.33 -3.26 -6.93
CA ILE A 74 -13.95 -2.70 -5.62
C ILE A 74 -14.64 -3.38 -4.42
N ASN A 75 -15.86 -3.89 -4.62
CA ASN A 75 -16.65 -4.59 -3.62
C ASN A 75 -16.32 -6.09 -3.49
N GLN A 76 -15.30 -6.56 -4.20
CA GLN A 76 -14.79 -7.93 -4.15
C GLN A 76 -13.28 -7.98 -3.85
N ASP A 77 -12.62 -6.82 -3.77
CA ASP A 77 -11.18 -6.71 -3.62
C ASP A 77 -10.74 -6.62 -2.16
N MET A 78 -10.75 -7.77 -1.47
CA MET A 78 -10.34 -7.85 -0.06
C MET A 78 -8.84 -7.61 0.14
N GLU A 79 -8.02 -7.77 -0.89
CA GLU A 79 -6.57 -7.64 -0.79
C GLU A 79 -6.15 -6.16 -0.86
N LEU A 80 -6.63 -5.42 -1.86
CA LEU A 80 -6.23 -4.01 -2.03
C LEU A 80 -7.20 -3.03 -1.36
N VAL A 81 -8.40 -3.50 -1.02
CA VAL A 81 -9.51 -2.71 -0.46
C VAL A 81 -10.13 -3.45 0.73
N GLY A 82 -9.31 -4.08 1.58
CA GLY A 82 -9.77 -4.78 2.79
C GLY A 82 -10.59 -3.92 3.75
N PHE A 83 -10.35 -2.61 3.77
CA PHE A 83 -11.18 -1.62 4.49
C PHE A 83 -12.61 -1.48 3.94
N GLY A 84 -12.89 -2.06 2.77
CA GLY A 84 -14.22 -2.17 2.17
C GLY A 84 -15.08 -3.28 2.78
N CYS A 85 -14.49 -4.23 3.50
CA CYS A 85 -15.16 -5.36 4.13
C CYS A 85 -16.25 -4.91 5.13
N PRO A 86 -17.47 -5.50 5.09
CA PRO A 86 -18.49 -5.27 6.10
C PRO A 86 -17.99 -5.45 7.54
N SER A 87 -17.31 -6.56 7.84
CA SER A 87 -16.76 -6.82 9.18
C SER A 87 -15.71 -5.79 9.61
N TYR A 88 -14.94 -5.24 8.66
CA TYR A 88 -13.96 -4.19 8.94
C TYR A 88 -14.67 -2.92 9.38
N LYS A 89 -15.75 -2.54 8.69
CA LYS A 89 -16.54 -1.34 9.02
C LYS A 89 -17.21 -1.48 10.38
N GLU A 90 -17.72 -2.67 10.71
CA GLU A 90 -18.31 -2.95 12.03
C GLU A 90 -17.29 -2.81 13.16
N GLU A 91 -16.12 -3.45 13.00
CA GLU A 91 -15.05 -3.36 13.98
C GLU A 91 -14.52 -1.93 14.11
N LEU A 92 -14.37 -1.21 13.00
CA LEU A 92 -13.93 0.17 13.00
C LEU A 92 -14.93 1.07 13.75
N ASN A 93 -16.23 0.89 13.51
CA ASN A 93 -17.28 1.61 14.23
C ASN A 93 -17.23 1.31 15.73
N ARG A 94 -16.96 0.06 16.12
CA ARG A 94 -16.77 -0.33 17.53
C ARG A 94 -15.57 0.38 18.15
N VAL A 95 -14.45 0.44 17.45
CA VAL A 95 -13.22 1.13 17.89
C VAL A 95 -13.45 2.63 18.03
N ILE A 96 -14.04 3.28 17.03
CA ILE A 96 -14.42 4.71 17.08
C ILE A 96 -15.37 4.99 18.25
N ALA A 97 -16.27 4.05 18.57
CA ALA A 97 -17.21 4.18 19.67
C ALA A 97 -16.59 3.98 21.07
N SER A 98 -15.35 3.49 21.17
CA SER A 98 -14.67 3.22 22.44
C SER A 98 -14.38 4.50 23.24
N GLU A 99 -14.29 4.39 24.57
CA GLU A 99 -14.00 5.52 25.44
C GLU A 99 -12.64 6.15 25.16
N GLU A 100 -11.63 5.32 24.88
CA GLU A 100 -10.27 5.76 24.56
C GLU A 100 -10.24 6.63 23.29
N VAL A 101 -10.80 6.14 22.19
CA VAL A 101 -10.80 6.87 20.90
C VAL A 101 -11.68 8.11 20.97
N LYS A 102 -12.84 8.04 21.63
CA LYS A 102 -13.69 9.22 21.86
C LYS A 102 -12.98 10.28 22.70
N ALA A 103 -12.33 9.90 23.79
CA ALA A 103 -11.60 10.83 24.65
C ALA A 103 -10.44 11.48 23.90
N GLU A 104 -9.74 10.73 23.04
CA GLU A 104 -8.69 11.29 22.18
C GLU A 104 -9.26 12.24 21.13
N PHE A 105 -10.35 11.88 20.46
CA PHE A 105 -11.03 12.74 19.47
C PHE A 105 -11.54 14.04 20.08
N GLU A 106 -12.10 13.99 21.29
CA GLU A 106 -12.66 15.15 21.98
C GLU A 106 -11.60 16.22 22.32
N LYS A 107 -10.31 15.85 22.44
CA LYS A 107 -9.22 16.83 22.59
C LYS A 107 -9.15 17.83 21.43
N TYR A 108 -9.62 17.41 20.25
CA TYR A 108 -9.64 18.21 19.03
C TYR A 108 -11.00 18.87 18.76
N ARG A 109 -11.96 18.82 19.71
CA ARG A 109 -13.34 19.31 19.52
C ARG A 109 -13.42 20.69 18.86
N HIS A 110 -12.61 21.64 19.34
CA HIS A 110 -12.54 22.99 18.78
C HIS A 110 -12.09 23.03 17.31
N ILE A 111 -11.13 22.20 16.92
CA ILE A 111 -10.70 22.06 15.52
C ILE A 111 -11.79 21.39 14.71
N ILE A 112 -12.40 20.33 15.23
CA ILE A 112 -13.46 19.59 14.55
C ILE A 112 -14.66 20.48 14.25
N ASP A 113 -15.09 21.30 15.22
CA ASP A 113 -16.16 22.28 15.04
C ASP A 113 -15.75 23.34 13.99
N TYR A 114 -14.51 23.84 14.06
CA TYR A 114 -13.99 24.78 13.06
C TYR A 114 -13.99 24.19 11.64
N LEU A 115 -13.56 22.94 11.48
CA LEU A 115 -13.58 22.24 10.19
C LEU A 115 -15.02 22.10 9.70
N ALA A 116 -15.94 21.64 10.55
CA ALA A 116 -17.34 21.45 10.20
C ALA A 116 -18.02 22.76 9.74
N GLU A 117 -17.77 23.88 10.44
CA GLU A 117 -18.29 25.20 10.08
C GLU A 117 -17.79 25.68 8.72
N ASN A 118 -16.52 25.43 8.39
CA ASN A 118 -15.90 25.91 7.15
C ASN A 118 -16.12 24.99 5.94
N THR A 119 -16.28 23.68 6.15
CA THR A 119 -16.48 22.70 5.06
C THR A 119 -17.94 22.32 4.86
N GLY A 120 -18.79 22.53 5.86
CA GLY A 120 -20.17 22.05 5.89
C GLY A 120 -20.31 20.53 6.05
N GLN A 121 -19.21 19.83 6.39
CA GLN A 121 -19.20 18.39 6.62
C GLN A 121 -19.28 18.07 8.11
N ASN A 122 -19.86 16.91 8.44
CA ASN A 122 -19.84 16.40 9.80
C ASN A 122 -18.64 15.47 9.99
N TYR A 123 -17.78 15.76 10.97
CA TYR A 123 -16.64 14.92 11.33
C TYR A 123 -16.95 14.22 12.64
N THR A 124 -17.05 12.89 12.60
CA THR A 124 -17.39 12.02 13.73
C THR A 124 -16.21 11.17 14.19
N SER A 125 -15.15 11.10 13.40
CA SER A 125 -13.93 10.37 13.70
C SER A 125 -12.71 11.00 13.01
N PHE A 126 -11.50 10.59 13.41
CA PHE A 126 -10.28 10.99 12.72
C PHE A 126 -10.24 10.54 11.25
N ILE A 127 -10.91 9.43 10.89
CA ILE A 127 -10.94 8.92 9.51
C ILE A 127 -11.67 9.87 8.57
N ASP A 128 -12.67 10.59 9.08
CA ASP A 128 -13.43 11.56 8.27
C ASP A 128 -12.54 12.71 7.77
N THR A 129 -11.39 12.95 8.42
CA THR A 129 -10.45 14.02 8.06
C THR A 129 -9.52 13.65 6.90
N VAL A 130 -9.40 12.36 6.55
CA VAL A 130 -8.50 11.86 5.50
C VAL A 130 -8.81 12.52 4.16
N ILE A 131 -10.08 12.49 3.73
CA ILE A 131 -10.50 13.07 2.44
C ILE A 131 -10.25 14.58 2.42
N LEU A 132 -10.46 15.27 3.54
CA LEU A 132 -10.20 16.71 3.62
C LEU A 132 -8.72 17.02 3.39
N HIS A 133 -7.83 16.36 4.14
CA HIS A 133 -6.39 16.58 4.01
C HIS A 133 -5.91 16.27 2.59
N LEU A 134 -6.27 15.10 2.03
CA LEU A 134 -5.87 14.73 0.67
C LEU A 134 -6.40 15.70 -0.39
N SER A 135 -7.63 16.21 -0.21
CA SER A 135 -8.23 17.18 -1.14
C SER A 135 -7.53 18.55 -1.08
N LEU A 136 -7.15 19.02 0.11
CA LEU A 136 -6.41 20.26 0.29
C LEU A 136 -4.99 20.13 -0.27
N THR A 137 -4.33 18.99 -0.03
CA THR A 137 -3.00 18.69 -0.57
C THR A 137 -3.02 18.66 -2.09
N ALA A 138 -3.97 17.95 -2.71
CA ALA A 138 -4.09 17.94 -4.16
C ALA A 138 -4.32 19.34 -4.76
N GLN A 139 -5.15 20.18 -4.11
CA GLN A 139 -5.37 21.55 -4.55
C GLN A 139 -4.10 22.41 -4.44
N ALA A 140 -3.40 22.33 -3.31
CA ALA A 140 -2.17 23.08 -3.07
C ALA A 140 -1.06 22.68 -4.06
N GLU A 141 -0.87 21.38 -4.30
CA GLU A 141 0.12 20.87 -5.26
C GLU A 141 -0.22 21.27 -6.71
N PHE A 142 -1.50 21.44 -7.04
CA PHE A 142 -1.93 21.95 -8.34
C PHE A 142 -1.78 23.48 -8.46
N GLY A 143 -1.24 24.15 -7.43
CA GLY A 143 -1.04 25.60 -7.41
C GLY A 143 -2.33 26.39 -7.20
N LEU A 144 -3.41 25.74 -6.75
CA LEU A 144 -4.65 26.44 -6.41
C LEU A 144 -4.49 27.18 -5.09
N LYS A 145 -5.08 28.36 -5.02
CA LYS A 145 -5.15 29.12 -3.77
C LYS A 145 -6.18 28.49 -2.85
N LEU A 146 -5.72 27.91 -1.74
CA LEU A 146 -6.62 27.38 -0.72
C LEU A 146 -7.46 28.50 -0.07
N PRO A 147 -8.68 28.20 0.40
CA PRO A 147 -9.50 29.14 1.15
C PRO A 147 -8.80 29.63 2.42
N LYS A 148 -8.97 30.90 2.80
CA LYS A 148 -8.26 31.51 3.95
C LYS A 148 -8.40 30.75 5.28
N TRP A 149 -9.50 30.03 5.48
CA TRP A 149 -9.70 29.27 6.72
C TRP A 149 -8.68 28.12 6.87
N THR A 150 -8.13 27.62 5.77
CA THR A 150 -7.17 26.51 5.82
C THR A 150 -5.85 26.93 6.47
N ASP A 151 -5.50 28.22 6.45
CA ASP A 151 -4.24 28.74 7.01
C ASP A 151 -4.05 28.38 8.50
N ALA A 152 -5.15 28.16 9.23
CA ALA A 152 -5.12 27.81 10.65
C ALA A 152 -4.89 26.32 10.93
N VAL A 153 -5.10 25.43 9.95
CA VAL A 153 -5.19 23.97 10.18
C VAL A 153 -4.38 23.14 9.18
N TYR A 154 -4.16 23.62 7.96
CA TYR A 154 -3.45 22.92 6.90
C TYR A 154 -1.99 23.40 6.80
N PRO A 155 -1.00 22.51 6.58
CA PRO A 155 -1.13 21.05 6.53
C PRO A 155 -1.13 20.40 7.91
N ILE A 156 -0.46 21.01 8.90
CA ILE A 156 -0.01 20.36 10.13
C ILE A 156 -1.13 19.66 10.91
N ILE A 157 -2.21 20.38 11.25
CA ILE A 157 -3.28 19.81 12.09
C ILE A 157 -4.05 18.77 11.29
N THR A 158 -4.39 19.06 10.03
CA THR A 158 -5.10 18.08 9.18
C THR A 158 -4.29 16.81 8.93
N GLU A 159 -2.96 16.92 8.85
CA GLU A 159 -2.04 15.79 8.70
C GLU A 159 -2.02 14.95 9.97
N GLU A 160 -1.88 15.57 11.14
CA GLU A 160 -1.93 14.89 12.44
C GLU A 160 -3.25 14.10 12.62
N LEU A 161 -4.39 14.73 12.31
CA LEU A 161 -5.71 14.08 12.38
C LEU A 161 -5.81 12.90 11.40
N THR A 162 -5.27 13.05 10.19
CA THR A 162 -5.26 11.99 9.17
C THR A 162 -4.40 10.80 9.61
N ILE A 163 -3.21 11.05 10.17
CA ILE A 163 -2.33 10.01 10.72
C ILE A 163 -3.05 9.25 11.85
N LYS A 164 -3.73 9.96 12.77
CA LYS A 164 -4.57 9.32 13.80
C LYS A 164 -5.69 8.47 13.18
N GLY A 165 -6.25 8.89 12.05
CA GLY A 165 -7.21 8.11 11.27
C GLY A 165 -6.63 6.77 10.83
N TYR A 166 -5.44 6.75 10.23
CA TYR A 166 -4.78 5.50 9.83
C TYR A 166 -4.43 4.61 11.02
N LEU A 167 -3.92 5.18 12.11
CA LEU A 167 -3.63 4.43 13.34
C LEU A 167 -4.88 3.81 13.94
N THR A 168 -6.00 4.56 13.97
CA THR A 168 -7.30 4.05 14.43
C THR A 168 -7.75 2.88 13.55
N GLY A 169 -7.62 3.03 12.23
CA GLY A 169 -8.01 2.04 11.22
C GLY A 169 -7.15 0.77 11.18
N ALA A 170 -6.05 0.71 11.92
CA ALA A 170 -5.18 -0.46 12.08
C ALA A 170 -4.85 -0.74 13.56
N SER A 171 -5.70 -0.30 14.50
CA SER A 171 -5.43 -0.33 15.94
C SER A 171 -5.64 -1.70 16.59
N THR A 172 -6.54 -2.53 16.06
CA THR A 172 -6.83 -3.86 16.59
C THR A 172 -6.32 -4.96 15.66
N ASP A 173 -6.07 -6.15 16.20
CA ASP A 173 -5.67 -7.31 15.40
C ASP A 173 -6.70 -7.65 14.32
N LEU A 174 -8.00 -7.47 14.60
CA LEU A 174 -9.06 -7.67 13.61
C LEU A 174 -8.99 -6.63 12.49
N LEU A 175 -8.77 -5.35 12.81
CA LEU A 175 -8.58 -4.31 11.80
C LEU A 175 -7.34 -4.54 10.94
N LYS A 176 -6.21 -4.96 11.54
CA LYS A 176 -5.00 -5.32 10.79
C LYS A 176 -5.24 -6.53 9.89
N ARG A 177 -5.92 -7.56 10.41
CA ARG A 177 -6.27 -8.78 9.67
C ARG A 177 -7.14 -8.49 8.45
N LEU A 178 -8.20 -7.71 8.62
CA LEU A 178 -9.12 -7.38 7.54
C LEU A 178 -8.56 -6.31 6.61
N GLY A 179 -7.82 -5.32 7.13
CA GLY A 179 -7.30 -4.18 6.39
C GLY A 179 -6.08 -4.49 5.51
N ALA A 180 -5.21 -5.41 5.94
CA ALA A 180 -3.99 -5.79 5.21
C ALA A 180 -3.68 -7.30 5.21
N GLY A 181 -4.29 -8.08 6.10
CA GLY A 181 -4.00 -9.51 6.25
C GLY A 181 -4.36 -10.34 5.02
N TYR A 182 -5.38 -9.98 4.24
CA TYR A 182 -5.69 -10.65 2.96
C TYR A 182 -4.55 -10.49 1.94
N LEU A 183 -4.02 -9.27 1.78
CA LEU A 183 -2.86 -9.02 0.91
C LEU A 183 -1.60 -9.73 1.41
N ALA A 184 -1.34 -9.68 2.72
CA ALA A 184 -0.21 -10.38 3.32
C ALA A 184 -0.32 -11.90 3.11
N LYS A 185 -1.51 -12.47 3.27
CA LYS A 185 -1.78 -13.89 2.99
C LYS A 185 -1.52 -14.24 1.53
N LYS A 186 -1.97 -13.39 0.59
CA LYS A 186 -1.71 -13.58 -0.84
C LYS A 186 -0.22 -13.59 -1.15
N ILE A 187 0.53 -12.63 -0.62
CA ILE A 187 2.00 -12.54 -0.81
C ILE A 187 2.70 -13.79 -0.27
N ILE A 188 2.30 -14.28 0.91
CA ILE A 188 2.85 -15.52 1.50
C ILE A 188 2.53 -16.71 0.60
N GLN A 189 1.29 -16.84 0.14
CA GLN A 189 0.88 -17.94 -0.74
C GLN A 189 1.66 -17.93 -2.06
N ASP A 190 1.74 -16.76 -2.71
CA ASP A 190 2.53 -16.57 -3.94
C ASP A 190 4.00 -16.94 -3.75
N THR A 191 4.58 -16.56 -2.61
CA THR A 191 5.96 -16.91 -2.25
C THR A 191 6.12 -18.43 -2.10
N GLN A 192 5.23 -19.08 -1.36
CA GLN A 192 5.28 -20.53 -1.15
C GLN A 192 5.06 -21.31 -2.45
N GLU A 193 4.10 -20.90 -3.27
CA GLU A 193 3.86 -21.48 -4.58
C GLU A 193 5.10 -21.35 -5.47
N LYS A 194 5.75 -20.18 -5.47
CA LYS A 194 6.97 -19.95 -6.24
C LYS A 194 8.16 -20.80 -5.78
N ILE A 195 8.32 -20.99 -4.48
CA ILE A 195 9.39 -21.82 -3.89
C ILE A 195 9.19 -23.30 -4.25
N ASN A 196 7.95 -23.76 -4.29
CA ASN A 196 7.60 -25.15 -4.59
C ASN A 196 7.46 -25.42 -6.10
N GLU A 197 7.54 -24.40 -6.94
CA GLU A 197 7.46 -24.52 -8.39
C GLU A 197 8.74 -25.15 -8.97
N GLU A 198 8.58 -26.05 -9.95
CA GLU A 198 9.72 -26.57 -10.71
C GLU A 198 10.49 -25.44 -11.41
N PRO A 199 11.84 -25.44 -11.37
CA PRO A 199 12.62 -24.36 -11.96
C PRO A 199 12.32 -24.15 -13.44
N SER A 200 11.75 -22.98 -13.77
CA SER A 200 11.48 -22.55 -15.14
C SER A 200 12.14 -21.20 -15.43
N LYS A 201 12.69 -21.05 -16.65
CA LYS A 201 13.27 -19.79 -17.14
C LYS A 201 12.27 -18.64 -17.18
N HIS A 202 10.97 -18.94 -17.29
CA HIS A 202 9.87 -17.98 -17.35
C HIS A 202 8.93 -18.16 -16.16
N SER A 203 9.46 -18.48 -14.98
CA SER A 203 8.65 -18.50 -13.76
C SER A 203 8.41 -17.08 -13.23
N LYS A 204 7.37 -16.92 -12.40
CA LYS A 204 7.03 -15.62 -11.81
C LYS A 204 8.22 -15.07 -11.01
N LYS A 205 8.53 -13.79 -11.22
CA LYS A 205 9.66 -13.10 -10.55
C LYS A 205 9.20 -11.94 -9.70
N VAL A 206 8.15 -11.24 -10.14
CA VAL A 206 7.66 -10.05 -9.45
C VAL A 206 6.14 -10.01 -9.44
N TYR A 207 5.59 -9.64 -8.30
CA TYR A 207 4.18 -9.30 -8.12
C TYR A 207 4.11 -7.81 -7.81
N LEU A 208 3.26 -7.08 -8.54
CA LEU A 208 3.05 -5.64 -8.37
C LEU A 208 1.61 -5.41 -7.96
N TYR A 209 1.43 -4.77 -6.81
CA TYR A 209 0.11 -4.43 -6.26
C TYR A 209 -0.05 -2.91 -6.18
N SER A 210 -0.90 -2.34 -7.03
CA SER A 210 -1.23 -0.92 -7.00
C SER A 210 -2.49 -0.67 -6.17
N GLY A 211 -2.27 -0.24 -4.93
CA GLY A 211 -3.32 0.08 -3.96
C GLY A 211 -3.41 1.57 -3.64
N HIS A 212 -3.71 1.86 -2.39
CA HIS A 212 -3.94 3.20 -1.87
C HIS A 212 -2.87 3.57 -0.84
N GLU A 213 -2.77 4.85 -0.52
CA GLU A 213 -1.98 5.32 0.63
C GLU A 213 -2.39 4.57 1.91
N GLN A 214 -3.69 4.31 2.06
CA GLN A 214 -4.24 3.52 3.15
C GLN A 214 -3.80 2.05 3.10
N THR A 215 -3.67 1.44 1.92
CA THR A 215 -3.13 0.08 1.74
C THR A 215 -1.69 0.00 2.23
N VAL A 216 -0.86 0.99 1.90
CA VAL A 216 0.53 1.08 2.34
C VAL A 216 0.61 1.26 3.86
N ALA A 217 -0.12 2.23 4.43
CA ALA A 217 -0.13 2.48 5.88
C ALA A 217 -0.58 1.25 6.68
N TYR A 218 -1.59 0.52 6.18
CA TYR A 218 -2.11 -0.66 6.85
C TYR A 218 -1.15 -1.85 6.75
N LEU A 219 -0.46 -2.03 5.62
CA LEU A 219 0.55 -3.07 5.50
C LEU A 219 1.79 -2.76 6.38
N LEU A 220 2.22 -1.50 6.48
CA LEU A 220 3.27 -1.10 7.44
C LEU A 220 2.84 -1.38 8.89
N SER A 221 1.58 -1.09 9.23
CA SER A 221 1.00 -1.34 10.56
C SER A 221 0.87 -2.83 10.87
N PHE A 222 0.51 -3.64 9.87
CA PHE A 222 0.45 -5.10 9.95
C PHE A 222 1.84 -5.70 10.21
N LEU A 223 2.86 -5.21 9.50
CA LEU A 223 4.26 -5.64 9.64
C LEU A 223 4.93 -5.11 10.93
N GLY A 224 4.27 -4.22 11.67
CA GLY A 224 4.79 -3.62 12.90
C GLY A 224 5.92 -2.62 12.69
N ILE A 225 6.02 -2.01 11.49
CA ILE A 225 7.10 -1.11 11.10
C ILE A 225 6.62 0.31 10.73
N TYR A 226 5.40 0.67 11.11
CA TYR A 226 4.83 2.00 10.86
C TYR A 226 5.23 3.02 11.94
N GLU A 227 6.53 3.27 12.09
CA GLU A 227 7.08 4.19 13.09
C GLU A 227 8.27 5.00 12.52
N PRO A 228 8.22 6.35 12.49
CA PRO A 228 7.07 7.17 12.88
C PRO A 228 5.90 7.06 11.87
N PRO A 229 4.64 7.12 12.34
CA PRO A 229 3.46 7.16 11.47
C PRO A 229 3.46 8.42 10.60
N HIS A 230 3.05 8.29 9.34
CA HIS A 230 3.04 9.38 8.35
C HIS A 230 2.07 9.05 7.22
N ILE A 231 1.55 10.05 6.52
CA ILE A 231 0.72 9.80 5.33
C ILE A 231 1.61 9.28 4.21
N PRO A 232 1.38 8.07 3.66
CA PRO A 232 2.19 7.58 2.55
C PRO A 232 2.06 8.49 1.32
N ALA A 233 3.17 9.05 0.88
CA ALA A 233 3.21 9.98 -0.24
C ALA A 233 2.94 9.28 -1.58
N TYR A 234 2.59 10.04 -2.63
CA TYR A 234 2.46 9.46 -3.98
C TYR A 234 3.75 8.77 -4.41
N GLY A 235 3.63 7.58 -5.00
CA GLY A 235 4.76 6.74 -5.41
C GLY A 235 5.46 5.98 -4.28
N SER A 236 5.03 6.15 -3.02
CA SER A 236 5.56 5.34 -1.92
C SER A 236 5.18 3.87 -2.08
N HIS A 237 6.08 2.98 -1.70
CA HIS A 237 5.89 1.54 -1.90
C HIS A 237 6.68 0.70 -0.90
N ILE A 238 6.16 -0.49 -0.61
CA ILE A 238 6.81 -1.51 0.22
C ILE A 238 7.30 -2.61 -0.71
N ILE A 239 8.54 -3.06 -0.52
CA ILE A 239 9.13 -4.16 -1.24
C ILE A 239 9.41 -5.29 -0.26
N LEU A 240 8.92 -6.48 -0.59
CA LEU A 240 9.24 -7.73 0.11
C LEU A 240 10.11 -8.57 -0.82
N GLU A 241 11.41 -8.57 -0.61
CA GLU A 241 12.35 -9.37 -1.38
C GLU A 241 12.50 -10.75 -0.75
N ILE A 242 12.32 -11.80 -1.54
CA ILE A 242 12.55 -13.18 -1.11
C ILE A 242 13.95 -13.62 -1.54
N HIS A 243 14.78 -13.95 -0.57
CA HIS A 243 16.16 -14.37 -0.75
C HIS A 243 16.32 -15.83 -0.31
N GLU A 244 17.19 -16.57 -0.99
CA GLU A 244 17.65 -17.89 -0.56
C GLU A 244 19.10 -17.76 -0.08
N LYS A 245 19.40 -18.26 1.11
CA LYS A 245 20.74 -18.27 1.70
C LYS A 245 20.97 -19.60 2.40
N ASP A 246 22.00 -20.33 1.96
CA ASP A 246 22.39 -21.61 2.54
C ASP A 246 21.24 -22.65 2.59
N GLY A 247 20.34 -22.65 1.58
CA GLY A 247 19.18 -23.53 1.51
C GLY A 247 17.95 -23.06 2.31
N GLU A 248 18.02 -21.89 2.97
CA GLU A 248 16.92 -21.29 3.72
C GLU A 248 16.37 -20.06 3.01
N TYR A 249 15.05 -19.96 2.90
CA TYR A 249 14.37 -18.79 2.34
C TYR A 249 14.08 -17.76 3.44
N GLY A 250 14.23 -16.49 3.11
CA GLY A 250 13.91 -15.38 4.01
C GLY A 250 13.48 -14.12 3.29
N VAL A 251 12.82 -13.25 4.04
CA VAL A 251 12.25 -11.99 3.57
C VAL A 251 13.16 -10.85 4.01
N LYS A 252 13.45 -9.93 3.08
CA LYS A 252 13.98 -8.61 3.38
C LYS A 252 12.96 -7.55 2.99
N VAL A 253 12.76 -6.56 3.86
CA VAL A 253 11.73 -5.53 3.66
C VAL A 253 12.38 -4.19 3.33
N LEU A 254 11.88 -3.50 2.32
CA LEU A 254 12.18 -2.09 2.08
C LEU A 254 10.89 -1.29 2.09
N TYR A 255 11.00 -0.04 2.52
CA TYR A 255 9.95 0.95 2.33
C TYR A 255 10.57 2.20 1.73
N GLN A 256 10.03 2.63 0.60
CA GLN A 256 10.41 3.87 -0.06
C GLN A 256 9.27 4.87 0.12
N ASP A 257 9.56 5.96 0.82
CA ASP A 257 8.70 7.13 0.93
C ASP A 257 9.06 8.16 -0.16
N ASP A 258 8.62 9.42 -0.02
CA ASP A 258 9.01 10.52 -0.90
C ASP A 258 10.40 11.11 -0.58
N SER A 259 11.11 10.57 0.42
CA SER A 259 12.41 11.06 0.80
C SER A 259 13.48 10.61 -0.21
N PRO A 260 14.52 11.44 -0.45
CA PRO A 260 15.66 11.06 -1.28
C PRO A 260 16.55 10.00 -0.61
N ARG A 261 16.17 9.46 0.56
CA ARG A 261 16.94 8.43 1.25
C ARG A 261 16.82 7.13 0.47
N LEU A 262 17.96 6.63 0.02
CA LEU A 262 18.12 5.33 -0.61
C LEU A 262 17.48 4.22 0.23
N HIS A 263 16.67 3.38 -0.42
CA HIS A 263 16.43 1.94 -0.22
C HIS A 263 17.18 1.23 0.92
N ASN A 264 17.00 1.66 2.17
CA ASN A 264 17.53 0.93 3.32
C ASN A 264 16.56 -0.17 3.71
N TYR A 265 17.09 -1.34 4.02
CA TYR A 265 16.27 -2.42 4.56
C TYR A 265 15.71 -2.02 5.93
N ILE A 266 14.44 -2.35 6.14
CA ILE A 266 13.77 -2.20 7.42
C ILE A 266 13.77 -3.55 8.11
N THR A 267 14.30 -3.56 9.33
CA THR A 267 14.29 -4.74 10.19
C THR A 267 12.90 -4.91 10.80
N LEU A 268 12.27 -6.06 10.52
CA LEU A 268 11.01 -6.42 11.16
C LEU A 268 11.22 -6.65 12.68
N PRO A 269 10.28 -6.25 13.55
CA PRO A 269 10.39 -6.46 14.99
C PRO A 269 10.64 -7.93 15.33
N GLY A 270 11.74 -8.22 16.03
CA GLY A 270 12.10 -9.58 16.39
C GLY A 270 12.85 -10.37 15.31
N CYS A 271 13.18 -9.77 14.15
CA CYS A 271 14.03 -10.34 13.11
C CYS A 271 15.36 -9.56 12.97
N GLU A 272 16.29 -10.10 12.19
CA GLU A 272 17.42 -9.34 11.62
C GLU A 272 17.03 -8.82 10.22
N GLU A 273 17.97 -8.23 9.47
CA GLU A 273 17.71 -7.77 8.09
C GLU A 273 17.14 -8.90 7.21
N PHE A 274 17.69 -10.11 7.34
CA PHE A 274 17.14 -11.32 6.76
C PHE A 274 16.23 -12.00 7.78
N CYS A 275 14.93 -12.02 7.52
CA CYS A 275 13.94 -12.65 8.38
C CYS A 275 13.56 -14.02 7.78
N PRO A 276 13.90 -15.16 8.41
CA PRO A 276 13.52 -16.48 7.93
C PRO A 276 12.03 -16.57 7.60
N LEU A 277 11.68 -17.17 6.45
CA LEU A 277 10.30 -17.18 5.96
C LEU A 277 9.35 -17.88 6.95
N ASP A 278 9.76 -18.99 7.55
CA ASP A 278 8.98 -19.70 8.58
C ASP A 278 8.71 -18.82 9.81
N LYS A 279 9.71 -18.05 10.22
CA LYS A 279 9.58 -17.10 11.32
C LYS A 279 8.66 -15.94 10.95
N PHE A 280 8.80 -15.40 9.74
CA PHE A 280 7.93 -14.36 9.20
C PHE A 280 6.46 -14.81 9.21
N MET A 281 6.19 -16.04 8.76
CA MET A 281 4.83 -16.60 8.76
C MET A 281 4.30 -16.81 10.18
N GLU A 282 5.09 -17.37 11.08
CA GLU A 282 4.66 -17.62 12.46
C GLU A 282 4.35 -16.32 13.22
N MET A 283 5.18 -15.29 13.04
CA MET A 283 4.98 -13.98 13.67
C MET A 283 3.65 -13.31 13.26
N HIS A 284 3.22 -13.50 12.01
CA HIS A 284 2.01 -12.86 11.48
C HIS A 284 0.79 -13.77 11.48
N LYS A 285 0.93 -15.04 11.88
CA LYS A 285 -0.13 -16.06 11.81
C LYS A 285 -1.45 -15.64 12.47
N GLY A 286 -1.40 -14.94 13.60
CA GLY A 286 -2.58 -14.43 14.31
C GLY A 286 -3.32 -13.30 13.57
N LEU A 287 -2.66 -12.66 12.61
CA LEU A 287 -3.18 -11.54 11.82
C LEU A 287 -3.58 -11.96 10.40
N LEU A 288 -3.40 -13.22 10.00
CA LEU A 288 -3.85 -13.71 8.70
C LEU A 288 -5.32 -14.15 8.78
N PRO A 289 -6.16 -13.81 7.79
CA PRO A 289 -7.54 -14.29 7.74
C PRO A 289 -7.57 -15.80 7.47
N ALA A 290 -8.47 -16.52 8.14
CA ALA A 290 -8.73 -17.93 7.93
C ALA A 290 -9.28 -18.17 6.51
N ASP A 291 -10.30 -17.41 6.12
CA ASP A 291 -10.93 -17.46 4.80
C ASP A 291 -11.61 -16.14 4.42
N THR A 292 -12.30 -16.12 3.28
CA THR A 292 -12.97 -14.93 2.74
C THR A 292 -14.25 -14.55 3.48
N SER A 293 -14.83 -15.47 4.27
CA SER A 293 -16.07 -15.21 5.03
C SER A 293 -15.85 -14.20 6.16
N GLU A 294 -14.62 -14.06 6.69
CA GLU A 294 -14.28 -13.05 7.70
C GLU A 294 -14.53 -11.62 7.20
N CYS A 295 -14.45 -11.36 5.89
CA CYS A 295 -14.74 -10.05 5.31
C CYS A 295 -16.21 -9.66 5.46
N GLY A 296 -17.13 -10.63 5.42
CA GLY A 296 -18.56 -10.41 5.59
C GLY A 296 -19.32 -10.00 4.32
N TYR A 297 -18.78 -10.21 3.13
CA TYR A 297 -19.57 -10.08 1.90
C TYR A 297 -20.61 -11.23 1.81
N GLU A 298 -21.85 -10.88 1.45
CA GLU A 298 -22.95 -11.84 1.18
C GLU A 298 -22.81 -12.56 -0.16
#